data_AF-A0A918CXN7-F1
#
_entry.id   AF-A0A918CXN7-F1
#
_cell.length_a   1.000
_cell.length_b   1.000
_cell.length_c   1.000
_cell.angle_alpha   90.00
_cell.angle_beta   90.00
_cell.angle_gamma   90.00
#
_symmetry.space_group_name_H-M   'P 1'
#
loop_
_entity.id
_entity.type
_entity.pdbx_description
1 polymer ?
#
loop_
_entity_poly.entity_id
_entity_poly.type
_entity_poly.pdbx_seq_one_letter_code
_entity_poly.pdbx_strand_id
1 'polypeptide(L)' 'MNNLKDPVETKLHTAVCAGKVTLAQAQQAIVTDWTTALTTLGLS' A
#
# COMPACT_ATOMS: atom_id res chain seq x y z
N MET A 1 11.73 15.83 4.26
CA MET A 1 11.05 15.65 2.95
C MET A 1 10.02 14.55 3.16
N ASN A 2 8.74 14.90 3.23
CA ASN A 2 7.64 13.94 3.27
C ASN A 2 7.02 13.96 1.86
N ASN A 3 7.01 12.85 1.15
CA ASN A 3 6.37 12.76 -0.16
C ASN A 3 4.90 12.32 0.04
N LEU A 4 4.06 12.46 -0.99
CA LEU A 4 2.64 12.08 -0.91
C LEU A 4 2.39 10.56 -0.84
N LYS A 5 3.42 9.75 -1.12
CA LYS A 5 3.44 8.29 -1.07
C LYS A 5 3.70 7.74 0.34
N ASP A 6 4.33 8.51 1.24
CA ASP A 6 4.64 8.06 2.61
C ASP A 6 3.40 7.57 3.39
N PRO A 7 2.22 8.24 3.33
CA PRO A 7 1.00 7.73 3.95
C PRO A 7 0.49 6.43 3.34
N VAL A 8 0.69 6.23 2.03
CA VAL A 8 0.32 5.01 1.32
C VAL A 8 1.21 3.85 1.75
N GLU A 9 2.53 4.07 1.80
CA GLU A 9 3.51 3.08 2.26
C GLU A 9 3.26 2.67 3.71
N THR A 10 2.92 3.63 4.58
CA THR A 10 2.59 3.36 5.99
C THR A 10 1.35 2.46 6.10
N LYS A 11 0.26 2.79 5.40
CA LYS A 11 -0.98 1.99 5.42
C LYS A 11 -0.76 0.58 4.86
N LEU A 12 -0.02 0.46 3.77
CA LEU A 12 0.31 -0.85 3.20
C LEU A 12 1.19 -1.68 4.13
N HIS A 13 2.19 -1.07 4.75
CA HIS A 13 3.02 -1.73 5.75
C HIS A 13 2.18 -2.28 6.91
N THR A 14 1.25 -1.48 7.46
CA THR A 14 0.33 -1.95 8.49
C THR A 14 -0.56 -3.10 8.01
N ALA A 15 -1.08 -3.02 6.78
CA ALA A 15 -1.93 -4.08 6.23
C ALA A 15 -1.17 -5.39 6.02
N VAL A 16 0.10 -5.32 5.61
CA VAL A 16 1.00 -6.48 5.49
C VAL A 16 1.27 -7.09 6.87
N CYS A 17 1.65 -6.28 7.87
CA CYS A 17 1.90 -6.77 9.23
C CYS A 17 0.63 -7.37 9.88
N ALA A 18 -0.56 -6.86 9.53
CA ALA A 18 -1.83 -7.41 9.98
C ALA A 18 -2.28 -8.66 9.20
N GLY A 19 -1.53 -9.10 8.18
CA GLY A 19 -1.88 -10.25 7.34
C GLY A 19 -3.10 -10.03 6.44
N LYS A 20 -3.55 -8.78 6.26
CA LYS A 20 -4.70 -8.44 5.40
C LYS A 20 -4.38 -8.56 3.91
N VAL A 21 -3.12 -8.28 3.56
CA VAL A 21 -2.56 -8.42 2.22
C VAL A 21 -1.16 -9.00 2.31
N THR A 22 -0.71 -9.66 1.25
CA THR A 22 0.68 -10.14 1.17
C THR A 22 1.63 -9.00 0.80
N LEU A 23 2.91 -9.15 1.15
CA LEU A 23 3.96 -8.20 0.74
C LEU A 23 4.03 -8.05 -0.79
N ALA A 24 3.88 -9.16 -1.53
CA ALA A 24 3.88 -9.15 -2.98
C ALA A 24 2.72 -8.35 -3.58
N GLN A 25 1.50 -8.48 -3.02
CA GLN A 25 0.35 -7.67 -3.45
C GLN A 25 0.56 -6.18 -3.18
N ALA A 26 1.09 -5.82 -2.00
CA ALA A 26 1.40 -4.44 -1.67
C ALA A 26 2.47 -3.84 -2.59
N GLN A 27 3.55 -4.59 -2.86
CA GLN A 27 4.60 -4.18 -3.78
C GLN A 27 4.06 -4.01 -5.20
N GLN A 28 3.28 -4.97 -5.70
CA GLN A 28 2.68 -4.91 -7.04
C GLN A 28 1.76 -3.69 -7.19
N ALA A 29 0.94 -3.40 -6.18
CA ALA A 29 0.05 -2.24 -6.19
C ALA A 29 0.84 -0.92 -6.23
N ILE A 30 1.90 -0.79 -5.42
CA ILE A 30 2.76 0.40 -5.40
C ILE A 30 3.47 0.64 -6.74
N VAL A 31 4.05 -0.40 -7.34
CA VAL A 31 4.80 -0.25 -8.61
C VAL A 31 3.89 0.00 -9.81
N THR A 32 2.63 -0.46 -9.74
CA THR A 32 1.65 -0.25 -10.81
C THR A 32 1.13 1.18 -10.79
N ASP A 33 0.55 1.59 -9.66
CA ASP A 33 0.09 2.95 -9.41
C ASP A 33 -0.12 3.15 -7.91
N TRP A 34 0.85 3.81 -7.28
CA TRP A 34 0.80 4.05 -5.84
C TRP A 34 -0.39 4.93 -5.41
N THR A 35 -0.96 5.75 -6.29
CA THR A 35 -2.08 6.63 -5.94
C THR A 35 -3.40 5.86 -5.77
N THR A 36 -3.53 4.70 -6.42
CA THR A 36 -4.71 3.83 -6.37
C THR A 36 -4.47 2.53 -5.61
N ALA A 37 -3.26 2.33 -5.06
CA ALA A 37 -2.87 1.08 -4.39
C ALA A 37 -3.79 0.67 -3.24
N LEU A 38 -4.22 1.62 -2.41
CA LEU A 38 -5.11 1.33 -1.27
C LEU A 38 -6.50 0.89 -1.73
N THR A 39 -7.07 1.59 -2.70
CA THR A 39 -8.40 1.24 -3.25
C THR A 39 -8.35 -0.09 -3.99
N THR A 40 -7.30 -0.35 -4.77
CA THR A 40 -7.06 -1.62 -5.47
C THR A 40 -7.03 -2.82 -4.50
N LEU A 41 -6.49 -2.61 -3.29
CA LEU A 41 -6.38 -3.64 -2.25
C LEU A 41 -7.55 -3.62 -1.24
N GLY A 42 -8.55 -2.76 -1.41
CA GLY A 42 -9.70 -2.65 -0.50
C GLY A 42 -9.36 -2.10 0.89
N LEU A 43 -8.38 -1.20 0.97
CA LEU A 43 -7.84 -0.62 2.22
C LEU A 43 -8.18 0.88 2.42
N SER A 44 -8.96 1.47 1.51
CA SER A 44 -9.39 2.88 1.53
C SER A 44 -10.74 3.07 2.21
#